data_AF-A0A227JC91-F1
#
_entry.id   AF-A0A227JC91-F1
#
_cell.length_a   1.000
_cell.length_b   1.000
_cell.length_c   1.000
_cell.angle_alpha   90.00
_cell.angle_beta   90.00
_cell.angle_gamma   90.00
#
_symmetry.space_group_name_H-M   'P 1'
#
loop_
_entity.id
_entity.type
_entity.pdbx_description
1 polymer ?
#
loop_
_entity_poly.entity_id
_entity_poly.type
_entity_poly.pdbx_seq_one_letter_code
_entity_poly.pdbx_strand_id
1 'polypeptide(L)' 'SPEAQSRKGNLNIWGDPSVLSSQYLTGSAKNTQQFKSIAEPHPSWQSALEKEWLKRYGN' A
#
# COMPACT_ATOMS: atom_id res chain seq x y z
N SER A 1 9.57 12.99 0.74
CA SER A 1 9.28 14.39 1.09
C SER A 1 7.77 14.63 1.13
N PRO A 2 7.29 15.73 1.71
CA PRO A 2 5.86 16.09 1.73
C PRO A 2 5.18 16.17 0.35
N GLU A 3 5.91 16.62 -0.66
CA GLU A 3 5.42 16.74 -2.05
C GLU A 3 5.18 15.35 -2.65
N ALA A 4 6.09 14.40 -2.42
CA ALA A 4 5.95 13.02 -2.87
C ALA A 4 4.73 12.33 -2.22
N GLN A 5 4.51 12.59 -0.93
CA GLN A 5 3.35 12.09 -0.19
C GLN A 5 2.03 12.70 -0.72
N SER A 6 2.03 14.01 -1.02
CA SER A 6 0.88 14.67 -1.64
C SER A 6 0.57 14.12 -3.04
N ARG A 7 1.59 13.78 -3.83
CA ARG A 7 1.42 13.16 -5.15
C ARG A 7 0.92 11.71 -5.04
N LYS A 8 1.45 10.93 -4.10
CA LYS A 8 1.06 9.53 -3.88
C LYS A 8 -0.39 9.43 -3.40
N GLY A 9 -0.83 10.36 -2.55
CA GLY A 9 -2.22 10.47 -2.09
C GLY A 9 -3.19 11.10 -3.10
N ASN A 10 -2.72 11.45 -4.30
CA ASN A 10 -3.62 11.87 -5.35
C ASN A 10 -4.41 10.67 -5.91
N LEU A 11 -5.74 10.75 -5.83
CA LEU A 11 -6.66 9.69 -6.26
C LEU A 11 -6.53 9.36 -7.76
N ASN A 12 -6.17 10.35 -8.60
CA ASN A 12 -6.00 10.15 -10.03
C ASN A 12 -4.67 9.48 -10.40
N ILE A 13 -3.78 9.30 -9.42
CA ILE A 13 -2.46 8.70 -9.63
C ILE A 13 -2.45 7.34 -8.93
N TRP A 14 -2.43 7.34 -7.59
CA TRP A 14 -2.31 6.13 -6.77
C TRP A 14 -3.37 6.08 -5.65
N GLY A 15 -3.71 7.23 -5.04
CA GLY A 15 -4.71 7.33 -3.98
C GLY A 15 -4.28 6.75 -2.63
N ASP A 16 -2.98 6.56 -2.40
CA ASP A 16 -2.46 5.98 -1.17
C ASP A 16 -2.56 6.96 0.01
N PRO A 17 -3.13 6.58 1.15
CA PRO A 17 -3.23 7.46 2.31
C PRO A 17 -1.86 7.90 2.80
N SER A 18 -1.69 9.20 3.07
CA SER A 18 -0.41 9.68 3.54
C SER A 18 -0.13 9.30 5.01
N VAL A 19 1.15 9.16 5.34
CA VAL A 19 1.65 9.01 6.71
C VAL A 19 1.85 10.38 7.39
N LEU A 20 1.86 11.48 6.62
CA LEU A 20 2.06 12.83 7.15
C LEU A 20 0.74 13.46 7.61
N SER A 21 0.83 14.35 8.60
CA SER A 21 -0.31 15.18 9.03
C SER A 21 -0.85 16.04 7.89
N SER A 22 -2.16 16.31 7.88
CA SER A 22 -2.85 17.02 6.79
C SER A 22 -2.28 18.41 6.49
N GLN A 23 -1.63 19.05 7.46
CA GLN A 23 -0.97 20.35 7.32
C GLN A 23 0.21 20.34 6.32
N TYR A 24 0.81 19.18 6.08
CA TYR A 24 1.93 19.01 5.15
C TYR A 24 1.48 18.50 3.77
N LEU A 25 0.18 18.27 3.59
CA LEU A 25 -0.37 17.72 2.37
C LEU A 25 -1.05 18.81 1.54
N THR A 26 -1.17 18.58 0.23
CA THR A 26 -1.89 19.46 -0.69
C THR A 26 -2.82 18.65 -1.58
N GLY A 27 -3.87 19.29 -2.12
CA GLY A 27 -4.83 18.64 -3.03
C GLY A 27 -5.67 17.54 -2.38
N SER A 28 -6.05 16.53 -3.17
CA SER A 28 -6.95 15.45 -2.75
C SER A 28 -6.35 14.54 -1.66
N ALA A 29 -5.02 14.56 -1.49
CA ALA A 29 -4.32 13.77 -0.48
C ALA A 29 -4.77 14.10 0.96
N LYS A 30 -5.22 15.35 1.21
CA LYS A 30 -5.75 15.77 2.52
C LYS A 30 -7.01 15.01 2.95
N ASN A 31 -7.79 14.53 1.99
CA ASN A 31 -9.07 13.88 2.24
C ASN A 31 -8.94 12.34 2.28
N THR A 32 -7.72 11.81 2.22
CA THR A 32 -7.48 10.37 2.30
C THR A 32 -7.64 9.89 3.73
N GLN A 33 -8.26 8.73 3.91
CA GLN A 33 -8.42 8.09 5.22
C GLN A 33 -7.40 6.97 5.37
N GLN A 34 -6.74 6.92 6.53
CA GLN A 34 -5.84 5.81 6.84
C GLN A 34 -6.64 4.54 7.10
N PHE A 35 -6.18 3.45 6.48
CA PHE A 35 -6.73 2.12 6.75
C PHE A 35 -6.26 1.61 8.11
N LYS A 36 -7.12 0.85 8.79
CA LYS A 36 -6.72 0.16 10.02
C LYS A 36 -5.70 -0.92 9.68
N SER A 37 -4.61 -0.97 10.44
CA SER A 37 -3.64 -2.06 10.34
C SER A 37 -4.32 -3.39 10.65
N ILE A 38 -4.15 -4.35 9.75
CA ILE A 38 -4.59 -5.73 9.93
C ILE A 38 -3.37 -6.53 10.39
N ALA A 39 -3.58 -7.58 11.18
CA ALA A 39 -2.50 -8.47 11.59
C ALA A 39 -1.77 -9.04 10.38
N GLU A 40 -0.48 -9.26 10.54
CA GLU A 40 0.31 -9.93 9.51
C GLU A 40 -0.29 -11.32 9.22
N PRO A 41 -0.41 -11.70 7.95
CA PRO A 41 -0.94 -13.01 7.57
C PRO A 41 0.00 -14.14 8.02
N HIS A 42 -0.58 -15.31 8.25
CA HIS A 42 0.14 -16.45 8.81
C HIS A 42 1.27 -16.92 7.88
N PRO A 43 2.50 -17.14 8.38
CA PRO A 43 3.71 -17.41 7.57
C PRO A 43 3.63 -18.61 6.62
N SER A 44 2.64 -19.50 6.79
CA SER A 44 2.36 -20.59 5.84
C SER A 44 1.98 -20.13 4.43
N TRP A 45 1.47 -18.90 4.26
CA TRP A 45 1.13 -18.32 2.95
C TRP A 45 2.31 -18.29 1.97
N GLN A 46 3.53 -18.01 2.46
CA GLN A 46 4.73 -17.98 1.62
C GLN A 46 5.01 -19.36 1.03
N SER A 47 5.02 -20.40 1.88
CA SER A 47 5.26 -21.78 1.43
C SER A 47 4.16 -22.28 0.49
N ALA A 48 2.90 -21.89 0.72
CA ALA A 48 1.79 -22.23 -0.18
C ALA A 48 1.94 -21.58 -1.56
N LEU A 49 2.32 -20.29 -1.61
CA LEU A 49 2.57 -19.57 -2.86
C LEU A 49 3.77 -20.16 -3.61
N GLU A 50 4.87 -20.45 -2.92
CA GLU A 50 6.08 -21.04 -3.51
C GLU A 50 5.78 -22.40 -4.15
N LYS A 51 4.99 -23.25 -3.48
CA LYS A 51 4.58 -24.55 -4.01
C LYS A 51 3.80 -24.43 -5.32
N GLU A 52 2.79 -23.55 -5.36
CA GLU A 52 2.00 -23.35 -6.58
C GLU A 52 2.80 -22.65 -7.69
N TRP A 53 3.75 -21.78 -7.33
CA TRP A 53 4.67 -21.16 -8.28
C TRP A 53 5.56 -22.20 -8.96
N LEU A 54 6.19 -23.10 -8.18
CA LEU A 54 7.01 -24.19 -8.71
C LEU A 54 6.18 -25.14 -9.58
N LYS A 55 4.93 -25.42 -9.21
CA LYS A 55 4.04 -26.25 -10.03
C LYS A 55 3.75 -25.62 -11.40
N ARG A 56 3.66 -24.28 -11.45
CA ARG A 56 3.32 -23.54 -12.68
C ARG A 56 4.53 -23.19 -13.55
N TYR A 57 5.68 -22.94 -12.95
CA TYR A 57 6.85 -22.38 -13.61
C TYR A 57 8.17 -23.13 -13.33
N GLY A 58 8.13 -24.21 -12.55
CA GLY A 58 9.31 -25.00 -12.19
C GLY A 58 9.69 -26.08 -13.23
N ASN A 59 9.13 -26.02 -14.44
CA ASN A 59 9.52 -26.83 -15.59
C ASN A 59 10.19 -25.93 -16.63
#